data_AF-A0A4Q5WHV9-F1
#
_entry.id   AF-A0A4Q5WHV9-F1
#
_cell.length_a   1.000
_cell.length_b   1.000
_cell.length_c   1.000
_cell.angle_alpha   90.00
_cell.angle_beta   90.00
_cell.angle_gamma   90.00
#
_symmetry.space_group_name_H-M   'P 1'
#
loop_
_entity.id
_entity.type
_entity.pdbx_description
1 polymer ?
#
loop_
_entity_poly.entity_id
_entity_poly.type
_entity_poly.pdbx_seq_one_letter_code
_entity_poly.pdbx_strand_id
1 'polypeptide(L)'
;MRAFLLIALLFSALFAGAQDTEKAQRIKASYLLALGRLPSSGELQYWNGQANVPVGTLVDLHKQYLKGNPSVLRVVVTKSYADALGYARMNDAQ
;
A
#
# COMPACT_ATOMS: atom_id res chain seq x y z
N MET A 1 -31.61 -30.43 2.05
CA MET A 1 -30.19 -30.36 2.49
C MET A 1 -29.21 -30.05 1.36
N ARG A 2 -29.36 -30.58 0.13
CA ARG A 2 -28.44 -30.29 -1.01
C ARG A 2 -28.44 -28.82 -1.50
N ALA A 3 -29.58 -28.14 -1.48
CA ALA A 3 -29.66 -26.72 -1.87
C ALA A 3 -28.92 -25.76 -0.91
N PHE A 4 -28.85 -26.11 0.38
CA PHE A 4 -28.17 -25.30 1.40
C PHE A 4 -26.64 -25.30 1.23
N LEU A 5 -26.08 -26.44 0.78
CA LEU A 5 -24.66 -26.58 0.48
C LEU A 5 -24.22 -25.77 -0.74
N LEU A 6 -25.06 -25.69 -1.77
CA LEU A 6 -24.78 -24.89 -2.98
C LEU A 6 -24.82 -23.38 -2.69
N ILE A 7 -25.73 -22.94 -1.83
CA ILE A 7 -25.80 -21.54 -1.38
C ILE A 7 -24.57 -21.18 -0.53
N ALA A 8 -24.12 -22.06 0.37
CA ALA A 8 -22.91 -21.83 1.17
C ALA A 8 -21.62 -21.78 0.33
N LEU A 9 -21.55 -22.57 -0.75
CA LEU A 9 -20.42 -22.54 -1.69
C LEU A 9 -20.37 -21.26 -2.52
N LEU A 10 -21.53 -20.80 -3.01
CA LEU A 10 -21.63 -19.52 -3.73
C LEU A 10 -21.31 -18.32 -2.84
N PHE A 11 -21.68 -18.38 -1.55
CA PHE A 11 -21.37 -17.32 -0.60
C PHE A 11 -19.86 -17.20 -0.37
N SER A 12 -19.14 -18.32 -0.22
CA SER A 12 -17.69 -18.35 0.05
C SER A 12 -16.84 -17.66 -1.03
N ALA A 13 -17.23 -17.73 -2.30
CA ALA A 13 -16.46 -17.13 -3.40
C ALA A 13 -16.52 -15.60 -3.44
N LEU A 14 -17.58 -14.99 -2.91
CA LEU A 14 -17.77 -13.54 -2.90
C LEU A 14 -16.85 -12.83 -1.88
N PHE A 15 -16.45 -13.50 -0.79
CA PHE A 15 -15.62 -12.89 0.26
C PHE A 15 -14.11 -12.96 -0.03
N ALA A 16 -13.66 -13.86 -0.92
CA ALA A 16 -12.25 -14.01 -1.24
C ALA A 16 -11.67 -12.75 -1.92
N GLY A 17 -12.40 -12.15 -2.86
CA GLY A 17 -11.94 -10.94 -3.57
C GLY A 17 -11.95 -9.67 -2.74
N ALA A 18 -12.78 -9.60 -1.69
CA ALA A 18 -12.84 -8.46 -0.79
C ALA A 18 -11.58 -8.35 0.10
N GLN A 19 -11.04 -9.49 0.54
CA GLN A 19 -9.88 -9.54 1.43
C GLN A 19 -8.59 -9.04 0.74
N ASP A 20 -8.36 -9.41 -0.51
CA ASP A 20 -7.20 -8.96 -1.28
C ASP A 20 -7.25 -7.45 -1.56
N THR A 21 -8.46 -6.94 -1.81
CA THR A 21 -8.67 -5.49 -2.00
C THR A 21 -8.38 -4.73 -0.72
N GLU A 22 -8.87 -5.19 0.42
CA GLU A 22 -8.65 -4.55 1.72
C GLU A 22 -7.15 -4.54 2.09
N LYS A 23 -6.45 -5.66 1.87
CA LYS A 23 -5.00 -5.75 2.08
C LYS A 23 -4.24 -4.77 1.18
N ALA A 24 -4.59 -4.71 -0.10
CA ALA A 24 -3.98 -3.76 -1.04
C ALA A 24 -4.20 -2.30 -0.61
N GLN A 25 -5.38 -1.96 -0.07
CA GLN A 25 -5.63 -0.61 0.45
C GLN A 25 -4.81 -0.31 1.71
N ARG A 26 -4.65 -1.27 2.63
CA ARG A 26 -3.77 -1.09 3.81
C ARG A 26 -2.33 -0.85 3.40
N ILE A 27 -1.82 -1.60 2.42
CA ILE A 27 -0.46 -1.40 1.88
C ILE A 27 -0.35 0.03 1.30
N LYS A 28 -1.27 0.43 0.42
CA LYS A 28 -1.27 1.79 -0.16
C LYS A 28 -1.31 2.89 0.90
N ALA A 29 -2.16 2.74 1.92
CA ALA A 29 -2.25 3.69 3.03
C ALA A 29 -0.92 3.79 3.80
N SER A 30 -0.28 2.66 4.12
CA SER A 30 1.01 2.66 4.82
C SER A 30 2.13 3.33 4.02
N TYR A 31 2.14 3.16 2.69
CA TYR A 31 3.08 3.85 1.79
C TYR A 31 2.88 5.36 1.78
N LEU A 32 1.64 5.84 1.74
CA LEU A 32 1.35 7.27 1.82
C LEU A 32 1.77 7.85 3.16
N LEU A 33 1.43 7.18 4.27
CA LEU A 33 1.74 7.64 5.62
C LEU A 33 3.25 7.65 5.93
N ALA A 34 3.99 6.67 5.45
CA ALA A 34 5.42 6.55 5.74
C ALA A 34 6.32 7.26 4.72
N LEU A 35 5.95 7.24 3.44
CA LEU A 35 6.82 7.62 2.32
C LEU A 35 6.26 8.75 1.44
N GLY A 36 5.02 9.18 1.64
CA GLY A 36 4.39 10.24 0.84
C GLY A 36 4.16 9.87 -0.63
N ARG A 37 4.14 8.58 -0.98
CA ARG A 37 3.87 8.10 -2.34
C ARG A 37 3.04 6.83 -2.33
N LEU A 38 2.47 6.45 -3.47
CA LEU A 38 1.88 5.13 -3.65
C LEU A 38 2.98 4.07 -3.93
N PRO A 39 2.71 2.79 -3.61
CA PRO A 39 3.60 1.71 -3.99
C PRO A 39 3.58 1.50 -5.51
N SER A 40 4.71 1.08 -6.06
CA SER A 40 4.79 0.49 -7.40
C SER A 40 4.06 -0.86 -7.45
N SER A 41 3.82 -1.38 -8.66
CA SER A 41 3.21 -2.70 -8.85
C SER A 41 4.03 -3.82 -8.22
N GLY A 42 5.36 -3.78 -8.36
CA GLY A 42 6.27 -4.77 -7.75
C GLY A 42 6.27 -4.73 -6.23
N GLU A 43 6.25 -3.52 -5.65
CA GLU A 43 6.13 -3.35 -4.19
C GLU A 43 4.80 -3.85 -3.66
N LEU A 44 3.70 -3.52 -4.35
CA LEU A 44 2.37 -3.99 -3.98
C LEU A 44 2.28 -5.52 -4.05
N GLN A 45 2.85 -6.13 -5.09
CA GLN A 45 2.91 -7.58 -5.24
C GLN A 45 3.75 -8.23 -4.13
N TYR A 46 4.92 -7.67 -3.82
CA TYR A 46 5.78 -8.15 -2.74
C TYR A 46 5.03 -8.18 -1.41
N TRP A 47 4.38 -7.07 -1.02
CA TRP A 47 3.64 -6.98 0.23
C TRP A 47 2.34 -7.79 0.24
N ASN A 48 1.71 -8.00 -0.92
CA ASN A 48 0.59 -8.94 -1.05
C ASN A 48 1.01 -10.39 -0.78
N GLY A 49 2.26 -10.76 -1.06
CA GLY A 49 2.81 -12.07 -0.71
C GLY A 49 3.20 -12.24 0.77
N GLN A 50 3.25 -11.15 1.55
CA GLN A 50 3.63 -11.19 2.96
C GLN A 50 2.46 -11.53 3.88
N ALA A 51 2.75 -11.81 5.16
CA ALA A 51 1.72 -11.96 6.19
C ALA A 51 0.79 -10.74 6.25
N ASN A 52 -0.48 -10.98 6.57
CA ASN A 52 -1.45 -9.90 6.76
C ASN A 52 -1.18 -9.18 8.08
N VAL A 53 -0.63 -7.97 8.03
CA VAL A 53 -0.26 -7.19 9.21
C VAL A 53 -1.01 -5.85 9.28
N PRO A 54 -1.17 -5.27 10.48
CA PRO A 54 -1.82 -3.97 10.66
C PRO A 54 -1.06 -2.84 9.95
N VAL A 55 -1.79 -1.78 9.59
CA VAL A 55 -1.22 -0.61 8.90
C VAL A 55 -0.09 0.05 9.71
N GLY A 56 -0.19 0.11 11.04
CA GLY A 56 0.86 0.67 11.90
C GLY A 56 2.18 -0.09 11.78
N THR A 57 2.12 -1.42 11.78
CA THR A 57 3.29 -2.28 11.58
C THR A 57 3.91 -2.07 10.19
N LEU A 58 3.09 -1.94 9.14
CA LEU A 58 3.59 -1.61 7.80
C LEU A 58 4.31 -0.27 7.76
N VAL A 59 3.75 0.76 8.40
CA VAL A 59 4.38 2.08 8.52
C VAL A 59 5.75 1.98 9.20
N ASP A 60 5.86 1.22 10.28
CA ASP A 60 7.14 1.04 10.98
C ASP A 60 8.17 0.29 10.13
N LEU A 61 7.74 -0.76 9.42
CA LEU A 61 8.61 -1.48 8.47
C LEU A 61 9.11 -0.57 7.34
N HIS A 62 8.24 0.30 6.80
CA HIS A 62 8.63 1.25 5.76
C HIS A 62 9.62 2.30 6.27
N LYS A 63 9.41 2.81 7.50
CA LYS A 63 10.37 3.71 8.16
C LYS A 63 11.71 3.02 8.41
N GLN A 64 11.70 1.75 8.79
CA GLN A 64 12.92 0.97 8.98
C GLN A 64 13.66 0.75 7.66
N TYR A 65 12.93 0.42 6.59
CA TYR A 65 13.48 0.33 5.23
C TYR A 65 14.13 1.65 4.80
N LEU A 66 13.47 2.80 5.04
CA LEU A 66 14.05 4.13 4.75
C LEU A 66 15.38 4.37 5.47
N LYS A 67 15.46 4.04 6.76
CA LYS A 67 16.69 4.21 7.55
C LYS A 67 17.85 3.39 6.98
N GLY A 68 17.57 2.22 6.41
CA GLY A 68 18.56 1.35 5.79
C GLY A 68 18.91 1.69 4.34
N ASN A 69 18.18 2.61 3.67
CA ASN A 69 18.32 2.88 2.24
C ASN A 69 18.48 4.38 1.96
N PRO A 70 19.71 4.93 2.03
CA PRO A 70 19.98 6.36 1.86
C PRO A 70 19.53 6.95 0.51
N SER A 71 19.56 6.14 -0.55
CA SER A 71 19.07 6.52 -1.88
C SER A 71 17.56 6.79 -1.88
N VAL A 72 16.79 5.89 -1.27
CA VAL A 72 15.33 6.03 -1.14
C VAL A 72 14.98 7.18 -0.20
N LEU A 73 15.71 7.32 0.91
CA LEU A 73 15.55 8.44 1.84
C LEU A 73 15.70 9.78 1.12
N ARG A 74 16.75 9.93 0.29
CA ARG A 74 16.96 11.14 -0.50
C ARG A 74 15.76 11.45 -1.40
N VAL A 75 15.26 10.45 -2.13
CA VAL A 75 14.10 10.64 -3.03
C VAL A 75 12.86 11.08 -2.25
N VAL A 76 12.56 10.43 -1.13
CA VAL A 76 11.41 10.78 -0.29
C VAL A 76 11.55 12.20 0.25
N VAL A 77 12.70 12.56 0.81
CA VAL A 77 12.95 13.91 1.34
C VAL A 77 12.80 14.98 0.25
N THR A 78 13.45 14.81 -0.90
CA THR A 78 13.35 15.75 -2.03
C THR A 78 11.90 15.92 -2.48
N LYS A 79 11.16 14.82 -2.60
CA LYS A 79 9.74 14.87 -2.95
C LYS A 79 8.91 15.59 -1.88
N SER A 80 9.12 15.28 -0.60
CA SER A 80 8.41 15.93 0.50
C SER A 80 8.65 17.45 0.50
N TYR A 81 9.86 17.90 0.22
CA TYR A 81 10.16 19.32 0.04
C TYR A 81 9.41 19.93 -1.16
N ALA A 82 9.43 19.26 -2.31
CA ALA A 82 8.73 19.75 -3.50
C ALA A 82 7.21 19.82 -3.29
N ASP A 83 6.63 18.83 -2.62
CA ASP A 83 5.20 18.78 -2.30
C ASP A 83 4.82 19.87 -1.28
N ALA A 84 5.62 20.06 -0.22
CA ALA A 84 5.39 21.05 0.82
C ALA A 84 5.48 22.50 0.31
N LEU A 85 6.36 22.76 -0.65
CA LEU A 85 6.56 24.08 -1.26
C LEU A 85 5.69 24.29 -2.51
N GLY A 86 4.89 23.29 -2.91
CA GLY A 86 4.01 23.37 -4.07
C GLY A 86 4.71 23.28 -5.44
N TYR A 87 6.03 23.05 -5.48
CA TYR A 87 6.80 22.94 -6.72
C TYR A 87 6.35 21.80 -7.62
N ALA A 88 5.85 20.69 -7.05
CA ALA A 88 5.37 19.56 -7.84
C ALA A 88 4.17 19.91 -8.75
N ARG A 89 3.33 20.90 -8.38
CA ARG A 89 2.16 21.29 -9.17
C ARG A 89 2.45 22.33 -10.27
N MET A 90 3.61 22.98 -10.23
CA MET A 90 3.93 24.05 -11.19
C MET A 90 4.41 23.51 -12.54
N ASN A 91 5.03 22.32 -12.57
CA ASN A 91 5.56 21.72 -13.81
C ASN A 91 4.54 20.88 -14.59
N ASP A 92 3.44 20.45 -13.96
CA ASP A 92 2.35 19.70 -14.62
C ASP A 92 1.31 20.64 -15.27
N ALA A 93 1.48 21.96 -15.11
CA ALA A 93 0.56 23.01 -15.57
C ALA A 93 1.05 23.77 -16.82
N GLN A 94 2.09 23.26 -17.50
CA GLN A 94 2.58 23.75 -18.80
C GLN A 94 2.33 22.73 -19.90
#